data_AF-A0A1V5G103-F1
#
_entry.id   AF-A0A1V5G103-F1
#
_cell.length_a   1.000
_cell.length_b   1.000
_cell.length_c   1.000
_cell.angle_alpha   90.00
_cell.angle_beta   90.00
_cell.angle_gamma   90.00
#
_symmetry.space_group_name_H-M   'P 1'
#
loop_
_entity.id
_entity.type
_entity.pdbx_description
1 polymer ?
#
loop_
_entity_poly.entity_id
_entity_poly.type
_entity_poly.pdbx_seq_one_letter_code
_entity_poly.pdbx_strand_id
1 'polypeptide(L)'
;MKAPQNLIEILLDPSARADERDDAAMDLSEYDDESVESALALAACDHAAPEIIRASCGESLAEIWVRRGAVNHQILAALSGVSKLEALARLERNNGAAPSNHSLQARRP
;
A
#
# COMPACT_ATOMS: atom_id res chain seq x y z
N MET A 1 -17.42 2.10 7.15
CA MET A 1 -16.46 1.78 6.07
C MET A 1 -17.22 1.83 4.75
N LYS A 2 -16.69 2.58 3.76
CA LYS A 2 -17.21 2.56 2.37
C LYS A 2 -16.82 1.22 1.73
N ALA A 3 -17.60 0.71 0.78
CA ALA A 3 -17.22 -0.49 0.04
C ALA A 3 -15.93 -0.22 -0.77
N PRO A 4 -15.01 -1.19 -0.92
CA PRO A 4 -13.75 -0.99 -1.62
C PRO A 4 -13.96 -0.57 -3.08
N GLN A 5 -15.04 -1.03 -3.73
CA GLN A 5 -15.38 -0.61 -5.10
C GLN A 5 -15.63 0.90 -5.20
N ASN A 6 -16.37 1.48 -4.25
CA ASN A 6 -16.64 2.92 -4.25
C ASN A 6 -15.36 3.74 -4.04
N LEU A 7 -14.42 3.22 -3.25
CA LEU A 7 -13.13 3.88 -3.03
C LEU A 7 -12.25 3.79 -4.28
N ILE A 8 -12.24 2.65 -4.98
CA ILE A 8 -11.57 2.49 -6.27
C ILE A 8 -12.12 3.49 -7.30
N GLU A 9 -13.44 3.63 -7.37
CA GLU A 9 -14.09 4.60 -8.26
C GLU A 9 -13.63 6.04 -7.97
N ILE A 10 -13.57 6.43 -6.69
CA ILE A 10 -13.07 7.77 -6.29
C ILE A 10 -11.60 7.93 -6.67
N LEU A 11 -10.73 6.97 -6.34
CA LEU A 11 -9.29 7.04 -6.57
C LEU A 11 -8.95 7.23 -8.06
N LEU A 12 -9.66 6.49 -8.92
CA LEU A 12 -9.43 6.46 -10.36
C LEU A 12 -10.20 7.53 -11.14
N ASP A 13 -11.09 8.29 -10.51
CA ASP A 13 -11.77 9.42 -11.13
C ASP A 13 -10.83 10.64 -11.18
N PRO A 14 -10.37 11.07 -12.37
CA PRO A 14 -9.50 12.23 -12.50
C PRO A 14 -10.21 13.55 -12.18
N SER A 15 -11.56 13.56 -12.14
CA SER A 15 -12.37 14.73 -11.80
C SER A 15 -12.66 14.85 -10.30
N ALA A 16 -12.43 13.79 -9.52
CA ALA A 16 -12.52 13.82 -8.07
C ALA A 16 -11.44 14.74 -7.48
N ARG A 17 -11.73 15.32 -6.31
CA ARG A 17 -10.78 16.22 -5.66
C ARG A 17 -9.55 15.45 -5.20
N ALA A 18 -8.41 16.14 -5.16
CA ALA A 18 -7.15 15.52 -4.78
C ALA A 18 -7.17 14.94 -3.36
N ASP A 19 -7.85 15.59 -2.41
CA ASP A 19 -8.00 15.11 -1.04
C ASP A 19 -8.94 13.90 -0.94
N GLU A 20 -10.03 13.86 -1.71
CA GLU A 20 -10.90 12.68 -1.75
C GLU A 20 -10.19 11.45 -2.33
N ARG A 21 -9.33 11.66 -3.34
CA ARG A 21 -8.51 10.61 -3.93
C ARG A 21 -7.42 10.13 -2.98
N ASP A 22 -6.82 11.06 -2.23
CA ASP A 22 -5.82 10.76 -1.20
C ASP A 22 -6.43 9.93 -0.07
N ASP A 23 -7.56 10.38 0.50
CA ASP A 23 -8.33 9.64 1.50
C ASP A 23 -8.72 8.25 0.98
N ALA A 24 -9.18 8.15 -0.27
CA ALA A 24 -9.53 6.87 -0.88
C ALA A 24 -8.32 5.94 -1.03
N ALA A 25 -7.15 6.46 -1.40
CA ALA A 25 -5.92 5.68 -1.48
C ALA A 25 -5.56 5.08 -0.11
N MET A 26 -5.64 5.88 0.96
CA MET A 26 -5.35 5.44 2.32
C MET A 26 -6.39 4.43 2.83
N ASP A 27 -7.69 4.71 2.68
CA ASP A 27 -8.77 3.81 3.11
C ASP A 27 -8.70 2.45 2.40
N LEU A 28 -8.23 2.42 1.15
CA LEU A 28 -8.05 1.18 0.39
C LEU A 28 -6.99 0.25 0.98
N SER A 29 -6.05 0.75 1.80
CA SER A 29 -5.02 -0.08 2.42
C SER A 29 -5.60 -1.16 3.36
N GLU A 30 -6.84 -0.97 3.84
CA GLU A 30 -7.55 -1.89 4.72
C GLU A 30 -8.00 -3.19 4.03
N TYR A 31 -8.01 -3.23 2.70
CA TYR A 31 -8.58 -4.32 1.90
C TYR A 31 -7.50 -5.13 1.19
N ASP A 32 -7.46 -6.43 1.46
CA ASP A 32 -6.53 -7.37 0.85
C ASP A 32 -7.07 -7.94 -0.49
N ASP A 33 -7.79 -7.16 -1.28
CA ASP A 33 -8.34 -7.60 -2.57
C ASP A 33 -7.39 -7.32 -3.75
N GLU A 34 -7.33 -8.22 -4.73
CA GLU A 34 -6.49 -8.03 -5.94
C GLU A 34 -6.92 -6.81 -6.77
N SER A 35 -8.23 -6.50 -6.81
CA SER A 35 -8.74 -5.32 -7.50
C SER A 35 -8.28 -4.02 -6.84
N VAL A 36 -8.13 -4.03 -5.51
CA VAL A 36 -7.65 -2.88 -4.73
C VAL A 36 -6.17 -2.66 -5.00
N GLU A 37 -5.37 -3.71 -4.91
CA GLU A 37 -3.94 -3.66 -5.26
C GLU A 37 -3.72 -3.15 -6.70
N SER A 38 -4.52 -3.64 -7.64
CA SER A 38 -4.45 -3.22 -9.05
C SER A 38 -4.79 -1.73 -9.22
N ALA A 39 -5.85 -1.25 -8.56
CA ALA A 39 -6.25 0.16 -8.63
C ALA A 39 -5.20 1.10 -8.01
N LEU A 40 -4.67 0.74 -6.84
CA LEU A 40 -3.58 1.49 -6.20
C LEU A 40 -2.33 1.51 -7.07
N ALA A 41 -1.98 0.39 -7.70
CA ALA A 41 -0.83 0.32 -8.61
C ALA A 41 -1.01 1.21 -9.85
N LEU A 42 -2.22 1.25 -10.44
CA LEU A 42 -2.52 2.12 -11.57
C LEU A 42 -2.32 3.60 -11.18
N ALA A 43 -2.91 4.03 -10.06
CA ALA A 43 -2.79 5.41 -9.58
C ALA A 43 -1.35 5.77 -9.17
N ALA A 44 -0.61 4.84 -8.54
CA ALA A 44 0.78 5.06 -8.14
C ALA A 44 1.74 5.23 -9.34
N CYS A 45 1.42 4.59 -10.47
CA CYS A 45 2.19 4.65 -11.72
C CYS A 45 1.75 5.79 -12.64
N ASP A 46 0.63 6.46 -12.37
CA ASP A 46 0.16 7.59 -13.15
C ASP A 46 0.99 8.85 -12.84
N HIS A 47 1.91 9.20 -13.74
CA HIS A 47 2.76 10.38 -13.60
C HIS A 47 2.01 11.71 -13.75
N ALA A 48 0.78 11.71 -14.26
CA ALA A 48 -0.07 12.90 -14.30
C ALA A 48 -0.81 13.14 -12.97
N ALA A 49 -0.90 12.12 -12.11
CA ALA A 49 -1.52 12.26 -10.81
C ALA A 49 -0.64 13.10 -9.86
N PRO A 50 -1.26 13.93 -8.99
CA PRO A 50 -0.59 14.61 -7.90
C PRO A 50 0.32 13.68 -7.08
N GLU A 51 1.50 14.19 -6.68
CA GLU A 51 2.48 13.40 -5.93
C GLU A 51 1.93 12.83 -4.64
N ILE A 52 1.05 13.57 -3.94
CA ILE A 52 0.41 13.12 -2.69
C ILE A 52 -0.39 11.82 -2.89
N ILE A 53 -1.20 11.74 -3.96
CA ILE A 53 -1.99 10.54 -4.27
C ILE A 53 -1.05 9.37 -4.59
N ARG A 54 0.00 9.62 -5.38
CA ARG A 54 0.98 8.58 -5.74
C ARG A 54 1.72 8.08 -4.49
N ALA A 55 2.08 8.97 -3.58
CA ALA A 55 2.73 8.67 -2.30
C ALA A 55 1.84 7.75 -1.45
N SER A 56 0.59 8.14 -1.23
CA SER A 56 -0.40 7.39 -0.46
C SER A 56 -0.71 6.03 -1.08
N CYS A 57 -0.80 5.94 -2.41
CA CYS A 57 -0.93 4.64 -3.10
C CYS A 57 0.29 3.74 -2.88
N GLY A 58 1.51 4.30 -2.91
CA GLY A 58 2.74 3.57 -2.63
C GLY A 58 2.79 3.00 -1.21
N GLU A 59 2.48 3.83 -0.20
CA GLU A 59 2.39 3.38 1.19
C GLU A 59 1.32 2.30 1.36
N SER A 60 0.12 2.52 0.81
CA SER A 60 -1.02 1.60 0.92
C SER A 60 -0.77 0.24 0.29
N LEU A 61 -0.11 0.19 -0.88
CA LEU A 61 0.36 -1.06 -1.48
C LEU A 61 1.29 -1.84 -0.53
N ALA A 62 2.25 -1.14 0.08
CA ALA A 62 3.15 -1.76 1.03
C ALA A 62 2.43 -2.25 2.29
N GLU A 63 1.40 -1.55 2.77
CA GLU A 63 0.58 -2.03 3.90
C GLU A 63 -0.12 -3.35 3.57
N ILE A 64 -0.72 -3.46 2.38
CA ILE A 64 -1.38 -4.68 1.90
C ILE A 64 -0.35 -5.81 1.81
N TRP A 65 0.81 -5.58 1.21
CA TRP A 65 1.87 -6.59 1.10
C TRP A 65 2.39 -7.07 2.45
N VAL A 66 2.55 -6.15 3.41
CA VAL A 66 2.94 -6.47 4.78
C VAL A 66 1.90 -7.35 5.45
N ARG A 67 0.61 -6.99 5.35
CA ARG A 67 -0.50 -7.72 5.96
C ARG A 67 -0.66 -9.12 5.37
N ARG A 68 -0.53 -9.25 4.04
CA ARG A 68 -0.54 -10.53 3.33
C ARG A 68 0.74 -11.36 3.55
N GLY A 69 1.83 -10.75 4.01
CA GLY A 69 3.13 -11.39 4.18
C GLY A 69 3.86 -11.71 2.85
N ALA A 70 3.45 -11.07 1.76
CA ALA A 70 4.00 -11.30 0.42
C ALA A 70 4.06 -9.99 -0.37
N VAL A 71 5.27 -9.62 -0.82
CA VAL A 71 5.50 -8.44 -1.64
C VAL A 71 5.29 -8.76 -3.12
N ASN A 72 4.47 -7.96 -3.80
CA ASN A 72 4.37 -8.02 -5.25
C ASN A 72 5.55 -7.28 -5.90
N HIS A 73 6.63 -8.03 -6.14
CA HIS A 73 7.87 -7.48 -6.70
C HIS A 73 7.71 -6.90 -8.12
N GLN A 74 6.72 -7.36 -8.90
CA GLN A 74 6.46 -6.81 -10.23
C GLN A 74 5.91 -5.39 -10.12
N ILE A 75 4.90 -5.16 -9.27
CA ILE A 75 4.36 -3.82 -9.01
C ILE A 75 5.43 -2.93 -8.40
N LEU A 76 6.14 -3.39 -7.36
CA LEU A 76 7.20 -2.60 -6.71
C LEU A 76 8.31 -2.18 -7.68
N ALA A 77 8.67 -3.04 -8.65
CA ALA A 77 9.65 -2.69 -9.67
C ALA A 77 9.15 -1.59 -10.62
N ALA A 78 7.85 -1.59 -10.94
CA ALA A 78 7.20 -0.60 -11.80
C ALA A 78 6.99 0.76 -11.11
N LEU A 79 6.84 0.79 -9.78
CA LEU A 79 6.78 2.05 -9.02
C LEU A 79 8.04 2.90 -9.24
N SER A 80 7.85 4.22 -9.24
CA SER A 80 8.92 5.20 -9.44
C SER A 80 8.68 6.50 -8.68
N GLY A 81 9.75 7.23 -8.37
CA GLY A 81 9.67 8.49 -7.63
C GLY A 81 9.04 8.29 -6.25
N VAL A 82 8.15 9.22 -5.86
CA VAL A 82 7.54 9.26 -4.52
C VAL A 82 6.79 7.99 -4.14
N SER A 83 6.04 7.37 -5.06
CA SER A 83 5.29 6.14 -4.76
C SER A 83 6.20 4.97 -4.40
N LYS A 84 7.36 4.87 -5.08
CA LYS A 84 8.37 3.85 -4.75
C LYS A 84 9.03 4.13 -3.40
N LEU A 85 9.35 5.40 -3.12
CA LEU A 85 10.00 5.79 -1.88
C LEU A 85 9.13 5.46 -0.67
N GLU A 86 7.84 5.81 -0.71
CA GLU A 86 6.92 5.52 0.39
C GLU A 86 6.68 4.01 0.56
N ALA A 87 6.51 3.28 -0.54
CA ALA A 87 6.36 1.82 -0.48
C ALA A 87 7.57 1.16 0.21
N LEU A 88 8.79 1.53 -0.19
CA LEU A 88 10.02 1.01 0.41
C LEU A 88 10.15 1.42 1.88
N ALA A 89 9.90 2.69 2.22
CA ALA A 89 9.94 3.16 3.60
C ALA A 89 8.97 2.39 4.50
N ARG A 90 7.76 2.10 4.02
CA ARG A 90 6.75 1.32 4.75
C ARG A 90 7.16 -0.15 4.94
N LEU A 91 7.77 -0.77 3.93
CA LEU A 91 8.31 -2.13 4.00
C LEU A 91 9.50 -2.21 4.98
N GLU A 92 10.39 -1.23 4.97
CA GLU A 92 11.54 -1.15 5.88
C GLU A 92 11.11 -1.00 7.34
N ARG A 93 10.12 -0.14 7.62
CA ARG A 93 9.52 0.01 8.96
C ARG A 93 8.99 -1.32 9.51
N ASN A 94 8.41 -2.16 8.66
CA ASN A 94 7.92 -3.47 9.06
C ASN A 94 9.06 -4.48 9.32
N ASN A 95 10.11 -4.46 8.50
CA ASN A 95 11.28 -5.33 8.69
C ASN A 95 12.08 -5.00 9.95
N GLY A 96 12.12 -3.72 10.36
CA GLY A 96 12.70 -3.29 11.64
C GLY A 96 11.86 -3.70 12.86
N ALA A 97 10.58 -4.03 12.67
CA ALA A 97 9.63 -4.45 13.69
C ALA A 97 9.46 -5.98 13.78
N ALA A 98 10.52 -6.75 13.50
CA ALA A 98 10.50 -8.21 13.62
C ALA A 98 9.90 -8.62 15.00
N PRO A 99 8.93 -9.56 15.05
CA PRO A 99 8.43 -10.07 16.30
C PRO A 99 9.59 -10.75 17.05
N SER A 100 9.81 -10.33 18.29
CA SER A 100 10.73 -10.98 19.21
C SER A 100 10.25 -12.42 19.42
N ASN A 101 10.88 -13.35 18.71
CA ASN A 101 10.58 -14.77 18.83
C ASN A 101 11.19 -15.30 20.14
N HIS A 102 10.52 -15.04 21.27
CA HIS A 102 10.83 -15.69 22.54
C HIS A 102 10.33 -17.15 22.50
N SER A 103 11.08 -17.99 21.79
CA SER A 103 10.83 -19.43 21.73
C SER A 103 12.12 -20.21 21.98
N LEU A 104 12.80 -19.93 23.09
CA LEU A 104 13.84 -20.81 23.64
C LEU A 104 13.86 -20.63 25.15
N GLN A 105 12.99 -21.35 25.86
CA GLN A 105 13.35 -21.80 27.20
C GLN A 105 12.67 -23.12 27.56
N ALA A 106 13.55 -24.01 28.02
CA ALA A 106 13.32 -25.14 28.90
C ALA A 106 12.57 -26.34 28.33
N ARG A 107 13.33 -27.27 27.72
CA ARG A 107 13.33 -28.68 28.16
C ARG A 107 14.73 -29.28 28.11
N ARG A 108 15.40 -29.23 29.26
CA ARG A 108 16.27 -30.27 29.84
C ARG A 108 16.08 -30.19 31.37
N PRO A 109 16.22 -31.27 32.14
CA PRO A 109 16.97 -32.50 31.87
C PRO A 109 16.23 -33.53 31.03
#